data_AF-A0A2V7VFR1-F1
#
_entry.id   AF-A0A2V7VFR1-F1
#
_cell.length_a   1.000
_cell.length_b   1.000
_cell.length_c   1.000
_cell.angle_alpha   90.00
_cell.angle_beta   90.00
_cell.angle_gamma   90.00
#
_symmetry.space_group_name_H-M   'P 1'
#
loop_
_entity.id
_entity.type
_entity.pdbx_description
1 polymer ?
#
loop_
_entity_poly.entity_id
_entity_poly.type
_entity_poly.pdbx_seq_one_letter_code
_entity_poly.pdbx_strand_id
1 'polypeptide(L)'
;MLTLYRRHLTNCRHRPKGRKHRSCQCPLWVEGTLRGEKVRRALDMRSWEAGQDLLRAWESRGPNTALISVEDAVTRFLEDVRARHLTEATFGKQKVLL
;
A
#
# COMPACT_ATOMS: atom_id res chain seq x y z
N MET A 1 -5.97 4.96 3.55
CA MET A 1 -5.02 6.05 3.84
C MET A 1 -4.49 5.88 5.24
N LEU A 2 -3.17 5.84 5.38
CA LEU A 2 -2.48 5.68 6.64
C LEU A 2 -2.26 7.05 7.30
N THR A 3 -2.46 7.10 8.60
CA THR A 3 -2.26 8.30 9.41
C THR A 3 -1.14 8.08 10.39
N LEU A 4 -0.12 8.94 10.30
CA LEU A 4 0.97 9.01 11.27
C LEU A 4 0.54 9.85 12.49
N TYR A 5 0.84 9.36 13.69
CA TYR A 5 0.64 10.12 14.92
C TYR A 5 1.70 9.78 15.98
N ARG A 6 1.84 10.64 16.99
CA ARG A 6 2.72 10.38 18.13
C ARG A 6 1.95 9.73 19.26
N ARG A 7 2.42 8.58 19.75
CA ARG A 7 1.88 7.98 20.98
C ARG A 7 2.68 8.50 22.16
N HIS A 8 2.10 9.44 22.90
CA HIS A 8 2.77 10.08 24.01
C HIS A 8 3.09 9.08 25.13
N LEU A 9 4.35 9.11 25.59
CA LEU A 9 4.80 8.38 26.78
C LEU A 9 4.18 9.00 28.04
N THR A 10 4.18 8.23 29.13
CA THR A 10 3.61 8.67 30.41
C THR A 10 4.26 9.94 30.96
N ASN A 11 5.56 10.09 30.71
CA ASN A 11 6.40 11.24 31.10
C ASN A 11 6.37 12.42 30.11
N CYS A 12 5.59 12.34 29.03
CA CYS A 12 5.54 13.42 28.04
C CYS A 12 4.67 14.58 28.55
N ARG A 13 5.25 15.79 28.65
CA ARG A 13 4.53 17.04 28.98
C ARG A 13 3.34 17.36 28.08
N HIS A 14 3.34 16.82 26.86
CA HIS A 14 2.29 17.04 25.87
C HIS A 14 1.22 15.95 25.84
N ARG A 15 1.32 14.92 26.71
CA ARG A 15 0.31 13.88 26.84
C ARG A 15 -1.12 14.43 27.02
N PRO A 16 -1.38 15.48 27.82
CA PRO A 16 -2.72 16.06 27.95
C PRO A 16 -3.26 16.70 26.66
N LYS A 17 -2.37 17.16 25.76
CA LYS A 17 -2.76 17.75 24.46
C LYS A 17 -3.25 16.70 23.45
N GLY A 18 -3.06 15.41 23.76
CA GLY A 18 -3.52 14.30 22.94
C GLY A 18 -2.84 14.23 21.56
N ARG A 19 -3.44 13.45 20.65
CA ARG A 19 -2.86 13.13 19.32
C ARG A 19 -2.67 14.33 18.40
N LYS A 20 -3.30 15.47 18.69
CA LYS A 20 -3.15 16.71 17.91
C LYS A 20 -1.74 17.29 18.07
N HIS A 21 -1.08 17.05 19.20
CA HIS A 21 0.25 17.57 19.47
C HIS A 21 1.34 16.66 18.91
N ARG A 22 2.15 17.19 17.99
CA ARG A 22 3.16 16.40 17.26
C ARG A 22 4.61 16.84 17.54
N SER A 23 4.81 18.02 18.13
CA SER A 23 6.12 18.57 18.49
C SER A 23 6.62 17.99 19.82
N CYS A 24 6.96 16.70 19.80
CA CYS A 24 7.64 16.00 20.90
C CYS A 24 8.46 14.82 20.36
N GLN A 25 9.29 14.20 21.19
CA GLN A 25 10.14 13.06 20.81
C GLN A 25 9.50 11.69 21.09
N CYS A 26 8.18 11.64 21.29
CA CYS A 26 7.48 10.38 21.56
C CYS A 26 7.48 9.45 20.33
N PRO A 27 7.43 8.11 20.53
CA PRO A 27 7.41 7.15 19.44
C PRO A 27 6.31 7.39 18.42
N LEU A 28 6.62 7.11 17.16
CA LEU A 28 5.67 7.19 16.05
C LEU A 28 4.87 5.91 15.90
N TRP A 29 3.59 6.13 15.65
CA TRP A 29 2.60 5.09 15.43
C TRP A 29 1.85 5.41 14.14
N VAL A 30 1.44 4.35 13.45
CA VAL A 30 0.61 4.44 12.26
C VAL A 30 -0.72 3.77 12.55
N GLU A 31 -1.80 4.37 12.04
CA GLU A 31 -3.12 3.77 12.01
C GLU A 31 -3.81 4.02 10.66
N GLY A 32 -4.61 3.07 10.20
CA GLY A 32 -5.44 3.25 9.01
C GLY A 32 -5.67 1.93 8.29
N THR A 33 -6.08 2.04 7.03
CA THR A 33 -6.27 0.88 6.15
C THR A 33 -5.27 0.98 4.99
N LEU A 34 -4.50 -0.08 4.80
CA LEU A 34 -3.58 -0.26 3.68
C LEU A 34 -4.01 -1.52 2.93
N ARG A 35 -4.39 -1.39 1.66
CA ARG A 35 -4.72 -2.53 0.77
C ARG A 35 -5.80 -3.47 1.33
N GLY A 36 -6.83 -2.90 1.96
CA GLY A 36 -7.93 -3.67 2.57
C GLY A 36 -7.65 -4.18 3.99
N GLU A 37 -6.40 -4.13 4.45
CA GLU A 37 -6.03 -4.56 5.79
C GLU A 37 -5.94 -3.37 6.76
N LYS A 38 -6.46 -3.55 7.97
CA LYS A 38 -6.32 -2.57 9.05
C LYS A 38 -4.90 -2.65 9.63
N VAL A 39 -4.16 -1.56 9.50
CA VAL A 39 -2.81 -1.42 10.04
C VAL A 39 -2.88 -0.55 11.28
N ARG A 40 -2.42 -1.06 12.42
CA ARG A 40 -2.16 -0.27 13.63
C ARG A 40 -0.93 -0.80 14.33
N ARG A 41 0.21 -0.12 14.15
CA ARG A 41 1.49 -0.56 14.73
C ARG A 41 2.41 0.60 15.10
N ALA A 42 3.35 0.32 15.99
CA ALA A 42 4.50 1.19 16.21
C ALA A 42 5.42 1.12 14.98
N LEU A 43 6.10 2.23 14.70
CA LEU A 43 7.09 2.32 13.61
C LEU A 43 8.54 2.28 14.13
N ASP A 44 8.73 2.19 15.45
CA ASP A 44 10.02 2.21 16.15
C ASP A 44 10.95 3.35 15.73
N MET A 45 10.35 4.48 15.36
CA MET A 45 11.04 5.69 14.90
C MET A 45 10.49 6.93 15.61
N ARG A 46 11.30 7.99 15.61
CA ARG A 46 10.97 9.28 16.22
C ARG A 46 10.99 10.45 15.22
N SER A 47 11.69 10.29 14.08
CA SER A 47 11.72 11.30 13.02
C SER A 47 10.41 11.29 12.25
N TRP A 48 9.73 12.44 12.23
CA TRP A 48 8.44 12.59 11.55
C TRP A 48 8.58 12.43 10.04
N GLU A 49 9.61 13.03 9.46
CA GLU A 49 9.91 12.98 8.03
C GLU A 49 10.16 11.55 7.56
N ALA A 50 11.04 10.81 8.25
CA ALA A 50 11.30 9.40 7.95
C ALA A 50 10.04 8.53 8.04
N GLY A 51 9.15 8.84 9.00
CA GLY A 51 7.85 8.16 9.12
C GLY A 51 6.91 8.49 7.96
N GLN A 52 6.88 9.74 7.49
CA GLN A 52 6.08 10.13 6.33
C GLN A 52 6.60 9.46 5.05
N ASP A 53 7.91 9.40 4.86
CA ASP A 53 8.50 8.76 3.68
C ASP A 53 8.22 7.25 3.66
N LEU A 54 8.28 6.59 4.82
CA LEU A 54 7.90 5.18 4.93
C LEU A 54 6.41 4.97 4.57
N LEU A 55 5.52 5.82 5.08
CA LEU A 55 4.09 5.75 4.76
C LEU A 55 3.84 5.96 3.27
N ARG A 56 4.49 6.97 2.67
CA ARG A 56 4.43 7.21 1.22
C ARG A 56 4.90 6.00 0.44
N ALA A 57 6.00 5.36 0.84
CA ALA A 57 6.50 4.15 0.21
C ALA A 57 5.53 2.97 0.35
N TRP A 58 4.80 2.86 1.46
CA TRP A 58 3.78 1.81 1.64
C TRP A 58 2.54 2.06 0.79
N GLU A 59 2.11 3.31 0.70
CA GLU A 59 0.94 3.72 -0.09
C GLU A 59 1.23 3.73 -1.60
N SER A 60 2.46 4.03 -2.02
CA SER A 60 2.86 4.07 -3.43
C SER A 60 3.02 2.69 -4.04
N ARG A 61 3.42 1.69 -3.25
CA ARG A 61 3.38 0.31 -3.70
C ARG A 61 1.89 0.00 -3.95
N GLY A 62 1.53 -0.26 -5.21
CA GLY A 62 0.17 -0.55 -5.67
C GLY A 62 -0.52 -1.67 -4.88
N PRO A 63 -1.80 -1.99 -5.17
CA PRO A 63 -2.49 -3.08 -4.49
C PRO A 63 -1.59 -4.32 -4.40
N ASN A 64 -1.72 -5.09 -3.30
CA ASN A 64 -1.13 -6.42 -3.28
C ASN A 64 -1.92 -7.26 -4.28
N THR A 65 -1.72 -7.01 -5.58
CA THR A 65 -2.15 -7.94 -6.61
C THR A 65 -1.41 -9.19 -6.23
N ALA A 66 -2.15 -10.19 -5.76
CA ALA A 66 -1.62 -11.52 -5.58
C ALA A 66 -0.77 -11.79 -6.81
N LEU A 67 0.50 -12.16 -6.60
CA LEU A 67 1.38 -12.51 -7.71
C LEU A 67 0.67 -13.63 -8.45
N ILE A 68 0.06 -13.30 -9.59
CA ILE A 68 -0.58 -14.29 -10.45
C ILE A 68 0.53 -15.05 -11.13
N SER A 69 0.32 -16.35 -11.35
CA SER A 69 1.27 -17.12 -12.15
C SER A 69 1.32 -16.54 -13.57
N VAL A 70 2.42 -16.78 -14.28
CA VAL A 70 2.52 -16.41 -15.70
C VAL A 70 1.41 -17.10 -16.50
N GLU A 71 1.05 -18.33 -16.13
CA GLU A 71 -0.03 -19.10 -16.75
C GLU A 71 -1.41 -18.45 -16.55
N ASP A 72 -1.72 -17.99 -15.33
CA ASP A 72 -2.96 -17.25 -15.05
C ASP A 72 -3.00 -15.91 -15.80
N ALA A 73 -1.86 -15.24 -15.91
CA ALA A 73 -1.74 -13.99 -16.65
C ALA A 73 -2.00 -14.18 -18.15
N VAL A 74 -1.40 -15.21 -18.75
CA VAL A 74 -1.62 -15.60 -20.16
C VAL A 74 -3.09 -15.95 -20.39
N THR A 75 -3.70 -16.71 -19.49
CA THR A 75 -5.11 -17.11 -19.59
C THR A 75 -6.04 -15.89 -19.59
N ARG A 76 -5.89 -14.99 -18.61
CA ARG A 76 -6.67 -13.76 -18.54
C ARG A 76 -6.48 -12.86 -19.75
N PHE A 77 -5.25 -12.77 -20.26
CA PHE A 77 -4.98 -12.00 -21.46
C PHE A 77 -5.72 -12.60 -22.67
N LEU A 78 -5.63 -13.91 -22.88
CA LEU A 78 -6.30 -14.57 -24.01
C LEU A 78 -7.84 -14.48 -23.92
N GLU A 79 -8.41 -14.49 -22.72
CA GLU A 79 -9.84 -14.22 -22.49
C GLU A 79 -10.23 -12.79 -22.90
N ASP A 80 -9.44 -11.79 -22.49
CA ASP A 80 -9.63 -10.40 -22.89
C ASP A 80 -9.48 -10.20 -24.41
N VAL A 81 -8.49 -10.85 -25.03
CA VAL A 81 -8.34 -10.81 -26.51
C VAL A 81 -9.57 -11.42 -27.21
N ARG A 82 -10.15 -12.51 -26.68
CA ARG A 82 -11.40 -13.09 -27.19
C ARG A 82 -12.59 -12.15 -27.02
N ALA A 83 -12.71 -11.50 -25.86
CA ALA A 83 -13.80 -10.56 -25.55
C ALA A 83 -13.78 -9.31 -26.46
N ARG A 84 -12.61 -8.95 -26.99
CA ARG A 84 -12.47 -7.84 -27.97
C ARG A 84 -12.98 -8.19 -29.37
N HIS A 85 -13.48 -9.41 -29.60
CA HIS A 85 -14.01 -9.86 -30.89
C HIS A 85 -13.08 -9.58 -32.08
N LEU A 86 -11.76 -9.75 -31.86
CA LEU A 86 -10.78 -9.56 -32.93
C LEU A 86 -10.94 -10.61 -34.01
N THR A 87 -10.51 -10.27 -35.23
CA THR A 87 -10.44 -11.23 -36.33
C THR A 87 -9.53 -12.39 -35.98
N GLU A 88 -9.87 -13.58 -36.48
CA GLU A 88 -9.17 -14.83 -36.13
C GLU A 88 -7.67 -14.78 -36.45
N ALA A 89 -7.29 -14.11 -37.54
CA ALA A 89 -5.89 -13.86 -37.89
C ALA A 89 -5.15 -12.99 -36.86
N THR A 90 -5.82 -12.01 -36.26
CA THR A 90 -5.24 -11.14 -35.23
C THR A 90 -5.14 -11.86 -33.89
N PHE A 91 -6.15 -12.65 -33.53
CA PHE A 91 -6.12 -13.52 -32.36
C PHE A 91 -5.01 -14.57 -32.45
N GLY A 92 -4.80 -15.16 -33.62
CA GLY A 92 -3.72 -16.11 -33.89
C GLY A 92 -2.33 -15.51 -33.63
N LYS A 93 -2.09 -14.27 -34.06
CA LYS A 93 -0.81 -13.56 -33.80
C LYS A 93 -0.56 -13.37 -32.30
N GLN A 94 -1.59 -13.01 -31.54
CA GLN A 94 -1.48 -12.81 -30.09
C GLN A 94 -1.12 -14.11 -29.33
N LYS A 95 -1.56 -15.27 -29.82
CA LYS A 95 -1.18 -16.58 -29.26
C LYS A 95 0.28 -16.96 -29.51
N VAL A 96 0.85 -16.55 -30.63
CA VAL A 96 2.23 -16.90 -31.03
C VAL A 96 3.27 -16.02 -30.33
N LEU A 97 2.86 -14.82 -29.90
CA LEU A 97 3.74 -13.84 -29.26
C LEU A 97 3.91 -14.05 -27.74
N LEU A 98 3.17 -14.99 -27.14
CA LEU A 98 3.22 -15.37 -25.72
C LEU A 98 3.90 -16.73 -25.58
#